data_AF-A0A660MT73-F1
#
_entry.id   AF-A0A660MT73-F1
#
_cell.length_a   1.000
_cell.length_b   1.000
_cell.length_c   1.000
_cell.angle_alpha   90.00
_cell.angle_beta   90.00
_cell.angle_gamma   90.00
#
_symmetry.space_group_name_H-M   'P 1'
#
loop_
_entity.id
_entity.type
_entity.pdbx_description
1 polymer ?
#
loop_
_entity_poly.entity_id
_entity_poly.type
_entity_poly.pdbx_seq_one_letter_code
_entity_poly.pdbx_strand_id
1 'polypeptide(L)'
;MTGRVGTLFTKISNIYLRNTRNRAIFRAFRDIDNTLRNEFMKKYRNGSIDYNATNGIIDNYSLFVYHTNKYFYYLSVKEANSKYSEVDEAIAENYRLSRAYIKQVKYILSLEL
;
A
#
# COMPACT_ATOMS: atom_id res chain seq x y z
N MET A 1 3.12 15.06 21.89
CA MET A 1 3.18 15.27 20.41
C MET A 1 2.63 14.08 19.62
N THR A 2 1.58 13.38 20.08
CA THR A 2 1.13 12.08 19.54
C THR A 2 -0.02 12.15 18.52
N GLY A 3 -0.58 13.33 18.24
CA GLY A 3 -1.83 13.47 17.48
C GLY A 3 -1.72 13.57 15.95
N ARG A 4 -0.55 13.91 15.38
CA ARG A 4 -0.43 14.25 13.94
C ARG A 4 0.00 13.10 13.03
N VAL A 5 0.62 12.05 13.56
CA VAL A 5 1.19 10.98 12.72
C VAL A 5 0.13 9.97 12.27
N GLY A 6 -0.89 9.71 13.09
CA GLY A 6 -2.00 8.81 12.73
C GLY A 6 -2.85 9.30 11.55
N THR A 7 -2.84 10.62 11.27
CA THR A 7 -3.56 11.24 10.14
C THR A 7 -2.74 11.36 8.86
N LEU A 8 -1.42 11.10 8.90
CA LEU A 8 -0.54 11.22 7.73
C LEU A 8 -0.64 10.04 6.77
N PHE A 9 -1.13 8.89 7.24
CA PHE A 9 -1.21 7.70 6.40
C PHE A 9 -2.53 7.63 5.63
N THR A 10 -2.42 7.85 4.32
CA THR A 10 -3.49 7.53 3.36
C THR A 10 -3.91 6.06 3.49
N LYS A 11 -5.18 5.78 3.17
CA LYS A 11 -5.73 4.41 3.25
C LYS A 11 -5.89 3.76 1.91
N ILE A 12 -5.71 2.44 1.86
CA ILE A 12 -6.21 1.66 0.73
C ILE A 12 -7.73 1.86 0.69
N SER A 13 -8.23 2.36 -0.43
CA SER A 13 -9.63 2.70 -0.64
C SER A 13 -10.49 1.43 -0.67
N ASN A 14 -11.77 1.54 -0.30
CA ASN A 14 -12.72 0.43 -0.47
C ASN A 14 -13.09 0.27 -1.95
N ILE A 15 -12.42 -0.65 -2.64
CA ILE A 15 -12.67 -0.95 -4.06
C ILE A 15 -13.47 -2.25 -4.16
N TYR A 16 -14.52 -2.22 -4.98
CA TYR A 16 -15.32 -3.40 -5.29
C TYR A 16 -14.72 -4.17 -6.47
N LEU A 17 -14.58 -5.49 -6.31
CA LEU A 17 -14.07 -6.41 -7.34
C LEU A 17 -15.02 -7.62 -7.45
N ARG A 18 -15.46 -7.92 -8.67
CA ARG A 18 -16.30 -9.07 -9.03
C ARG A 18 -15.50 -10.36 -9.11
N ASN A 19 -14.23 -10.31 -9.51
CA ASN A 19 -13.40 -11.51 -9.59
C ASN A 19 -12.92 -11.96 -8.20
N THR A 20 -13.11 -13.24 -7.87
CA THR A 20 -12.74 -13.81 -6.57
C THR A 20 -11.24 -13.75 -6.28
N ARG A 21 -10.41 -13.99 -7.29
CA ARG A 21 -8.94 -13.91 -7.16
C ARG A 21 -8.50 -12.47 -6.89
N ASN A 22 -9.04 -11.51 -7.62
CA ASN A 22 -8.72 -10.10 -7.39
C ASN A 22 -9.17 -9.62 -6.02
N ARG A 23 -10.34 -10.07 -5.52
CA ARG A 23 -10.76 -9.81 -4.13
C ARG A 23 -9.79 -10.37 -3.10
N ALA A 24 -9.31 -11.60 -3.30
CA ALA A 24 -8.35 -12.22 -2.38
C ALA A 24 -7.03 -11.44 -2.33
N ILE A 25 -6.52 -11.03 -3.50
CA ILE A 25 -5.32 -10.20 -3.59
C ILE A 25 -5.56 -8.83 -2.92
N PHE A 26 -6.73 -8.20 -3.14
CA PHE A 26 -7.10 -6.94 -2.49
C PHE A 26 -7.11 -7.04 -0.95
N ARG A 27 -7.67 -8.12 -0.41
CA ARG A 27 -7.64 -8.39 1.04
C ARG A 27 -6.20 -8.53 1.54
N ALA A 28 -5.36 -9.28 0.85
CA ALA A 28 -3.95 -9.44 1.24
C ALA A 28 -3.21 -8.09 1.28
N PHE A 29 -3.41 -7.20 0.30
CA PHE A 29 -2.82 -5.86 0.33
C PHE A 29 -3.33 -5.02 1.50
N ARG A 30 -4.62 -5.13 1.85
CA ARG A 30 -5.18 -4.48 3.04
C ARG A 30 -4.63 -5.02 4.36
N ASP A 31 -4.37 -6.32 4.44
CA ASP A 31 -3.80 -6.93 5.63
C ASP A 31 -2.35 -6.48 5.84
N ILE A 32 -1.57 -6.41 4.74
CA ILE A 32 -0.21 -5.87 4.81
C ILE A 32 -0.25 -4.38 5.20
N ASP A 33 -1.16 -3.60 4.60
CA ASP A 33 -1.37 -2.21 4.96
C ASP A 33 -1.59 -2.02 6.48
N ASN A 34 -2.52 -2.77 7.07
CA ASN A 34 -2.78 -2.73 8.51
C ASN A 34 -1.53 -3.12 9.33
N THR A 35 -0.81 -4.15 8.88
CA THR A 35 0.42 -4.63 9.55
C THR A 35 1.49 -3.55 9.57
N LEU A 36 1.76 -2.92 8.42
CA LEU A 36 2.76 -1.87 8.30
C LEU A 36 2.42 -0.64 9.15
N ARG A 37 1.15 -0.20 9.16
CA ARG A 37 0.71 0.89 10.05
C ARG A 37 0.96 0.57 11.51
N ASN A 38 0.57 -0.63 11.94
CA ASN A 38 0.68 -1.03 13.34
C ASN A 38 2.15 -1.08 13.78
N GLU A 39 3.02 -1.69 12.97
CA GLU A 39 4.44 -1.78 13.28
C GLU A 39 5.14 -0.41 13.24
N PHE A 40 4.80 0.44 12.27
CA PHE A 40 5.26 1.82 12.27
C PHE A 40 4.83 2.57 13.54
N MET A 41 3.54 2.51 13.91
CA MET A 41 3.04 3.22 15.09
C MET A 41 3.66 2.70 16.38
N LYS A 42 3.93 1.40 16.49
CA LYS A 42 4.65 0.79 17.60
C LYS A 42 6.08 1.34 17.70
N LYS A 43 6.82 1.32 16.60
CA LYS A 43 8.20 1.84 16.52
C LYS A 43 8.30 3.35 16.68
N TYR A 44 7.28 4.10 16.25
CA TYR A 44 7.23 5.54 16.46
C TYR A 44 7.01 5.87 17.94
N ARG A 45 6.05 5.19 18.59
CA ARG A 45 5.70 5.45 20.00
C ARG A 45 6.80 5.09 20.99
N ASN A 46 7.57 4.05 20.69
CA ASN A 46 8.68 3.61 21.55
C ASN A 46 10.01 4.33 21.24
N GLY A 47 10.01 5.31 20.32
CA GLY A 47 11.21 6.05 19.94
C GLY A 47 12.29 5.21 19.24
N SER A 48 11.93 4.04 18.68
CA SER A 48 12.89 3.13 18.03
C SER A 48 13.15 3.44 16.56
N ILE A 49 12.62 4.54 16.03
CA ILE A 49 12.93 5.06 14.69
C ILE A 49 13.31 6.53 14.80
N ASP A 50 14.42 6.90 14.16
CA ASP A 50 14.84 8.29 14.07
C ASP A 50 13.97 9.08 13.07
N TYR A 51 14.20 10.39 13.00
CA TYR A 51 13.44 11.30 12.15
C TYR A 51 13.62 11.01 10.64
N ASN A 52 14.82 10.65 10.20
CA ASN A 52 15.09 10.35 8.79
C ASN A 52 14.42 9.04 8.37
N ALA A 53 14.50 8.00 9.21
CA ALA A 53 13.78 6.76 9.03
C ALA A 53 12.26 6.99 9.02
N THR A 54 11.75 7.87 9.89
CA THR A 54 10.32 8.22 9.93
C THR A 54 9.84 8.82 8.60
N ASN A 55 10.55 9.80 8.04
CA ASN A 55 10.19 10.40 6.76
C ASN A 55 10.28 9.40 5.61
N GLY A 56 11.37 8.61 5.58
CA GLY A 56 11.53 7.55 4.58
C GLY A 56 10.39 6.53 4.60
N ILE A 57 9.89 6.17 5.79
CA ILE A 57 8.72 5.29 5.92
C ILE A 57 7.47 5.98 5.38
N ILE A 58 7.20 7.23 5.79
CA ILE A 58 6.00 7.97 5.37
C ILE A 58 5.93 8.11 3.85
N ASP A 59 7.05 8.46 3.21
CA ASP A 59 7.13 8.65 1.75
C ASP A 59 6.88 7.34 1.00
N ASN A 60 7.65 6.29 1.34
CA ASN A 60 7.50 4.98 0.71
C ASN A 60 6.12 4.38 0.94
N TYR A 61 5.58 4.55 2.15
CA TYR A 61 4.26 4.05 2.49
C TYR A 61 3.15 4.77 1.71
N SER A 62 3.25 6.10 1.56
CA SER A 62 2.28 6.88 0.78
C SER A 62 2.27 6.44 -0.69
N LEU A 63 3.45 6.17 -1.26
CA LEU A 63 3.59 5.64 -2.62
C LEU A 63 3.03 4.22 -2.74
N PHE A 64 3.27 3.35 -1.75
CA PHE A 64 2.65 2.03 -1.67
C PHE A 64 1.11 2.13 -1.74
N VAL A 65 0.50 2.97 -0.90
CA VAL A 65 -0.96 3.13 -0.88
C VAL A 65 -1.48 3.70 -2.20
N TYR A 66 -0.81 4.71 -2.76
CA TYR A 66 -1.16 5.32 -4.04
C TYR A 66 -1.20 4.28 -5.17
N HIS A 67 -0.11 3.54 -5.36
CA HIS A 67 -0.01 2.55 -6.43
C HIS A 67 -0.94 1.37 -6.20
N THR A 68 -1.18 0.98 -4.93
CA THR A 68 -2.16 -0.05 -4.61
C THR A 68 -3.57 0.36 -5.01
N ASN A 69 -3.98 1.59 -4.68
CA ASN A 69 -5.29 2.12 -5.07
C ASN A 69 -5.45 2.18 -6.59
N LYS A 70 -4.41 2.62 -7.31
CA LYS A 70 -4.39 2.65 -8.78
C LYS A 70 -4.49 1.24 -9.38
N TYR A 71 -3.71 0.29 -8.88
CA TYR A 71 -3.74 -1.10 -9.34
C TYR A 71 -5.16 -1.69 -9.26
N PHE A 72 -5.81 -1.59 -8.10
CA PHE A 72 -7.14 -2.15 -7.92
C PHE A 72 -8.24 -1.36 -8.62
N TYR A 73 -8.06 -0.06 -8.81
CA TYR A 73 -8.95 0.74 -9.65
C TYR A 73 -8.90 0.26 -11.11
N TYR A 74 -7.72 0.07 -11.69
CA TYR A 74 -7.61 -0.41 -13.06
C TYR A 74 -8.09 -1.86 -13.22
N LEU A 75 -7.88 -2.71 -12.21
CA LEU A 75 -8.49 -4.04 -12.18
C LEU A 75 -10.02 -3.98 -12.21
N SER A 76 -10.64 -3.09 -11.43
CA SER A 76 -12.10 -2.97 -11.42
C SER A 76 -12.65 -2.47 -12.76
N VAL A 77 -11.93 -1.55 -13.42
CA VAL A 77 -12.22 -1.10 -14.78
C VAL A 77 -12.12 -2.26 -15.78
N LYS A 78 -11.06 -3.08 -15.71
CA LYS A 78 -10.86 -4.25 -16.58
C LYS A 78 -11.90 -5.34 -16.36
N GLU A 79 -12.35 -5.53 -15.12
CA GLU A 79 -13.45 -6.45 -14.80
C GLU A 79 -14.80 -5.96 -15.35
N ALA A 80 -15.01 -4.65 -15.41
CA ALA A 80 -16.20 -4.06 -16.01
C ALA A 80 -16.16 -4.10 -17.55
N ASN A 81 -14.97 -3.92 -18.14
CA ASN A 81 -14.75 -3.99 -19.58
C ASN A 81 -13.44 -4.72 -19.92
N SER A 82 -13.54 -6.01 -20.25
CA SER A 82 -12.39 -6.87 -20.52
C SER A 82 -11.61 -6.49 -21.78
N LYS A 83 -12.23 -5.79 -22.72
CA LYS A 83 -11.59 -5.35 -23.97
C LYS A 83 -10.76 -4.08 -23.81
N TYR A 84 -10.80 -3.44 -22.65
CA TYR A 84 -10.08 -2.19 -22.46
C TYR A 84 -8.59 -2.46 -22.23
N SER A 85 -7.79 -2.51 -23.30
CA SER A 85 -6.37 -2.87 -23.27
C SER A 85 -5.47 -1.77 -22.71
N GLU A 86 -5.89 -0.51 -22.79
CA GLU A 86 -5.11 0.66 -22.33
C GLU A 86 -4.80 0.61 -20.82
N VAL A 87 -5.55 -0.17 -20.04
CA VAL A 87 -5.32 -0.31 -18.60
C VAL A 87 -4.34 -1.43 -18.24
N ASP A 88 -3.95 -2.30 -19.17
CA ASP A 88 -3.10 -3.46 -18.87
C ASP A 88 -1.69 -3.06 -18.42
N GLU A 89 -1.08 -2.08 -19.11
CA GLU A 89 0.21 -1.51 -18.71
C GLU A 89 0.11 -0.82 -17.34
N ALA A 90 -0.99 -0.09 -17.11
CA ALA A 90 -1.22 0.58 -15.83
C ALA A 90 -1.41 -0.42 -14.69
N ILE A 91 -2.06 -1.57 -14.92
CA ILE A 91 -2.20 -2.66 -13.96
C ILE A 91 -0.82 -3.22 -13.62
N ALA A 92 -0.03 -3.57 -14.64
CA ALA A 92 1.30 -4.16 -14.46
C ALA A 92 2.24 -3.22 -13.69
N GLU A 93 2.28 -1.94 -14.09
CA GLU A 93 3.19 -0.96 -13.48
C GLU A 93 2.81 -0.65 -12.03
N ASN A 94 1.52 -0.44 -11.75
CA ASN A 94 1.08 -0.15 -10.38
C ASN A 94 1.23 -1.38 -9.45
N TYR A 95 1.09 -2.59 -9.98
CA TYR A 95 1.42 -3.81 -9.22
C TYR A 95 2.92 -3.89 -8.90
N ARG A 96 3.78 -3.63 -9.88
CA ARG A 96 5.24 -3.63 -9.69
C ARG A 96 5.67 -2.57 -8.67
N LEU A 97 5.18 -1.34 -8.81
CA LEU A 97 5.54 -0.22 -7.94
C LEU A 97 5.02 -0.42 -6.51
N SER A 98 3.76 -0.83 -6.34
CA SER A 98 3.23 -1.12 -4.99
C SER A 98 4.08 -2.17 -4.26
N ARG A 99 4.52 -3.23 -4.95
CA ARG A 99 5.44 -4.23 -4.39
C ARG A 99 6.86 -3.73 -4.15
N ALA A 100 7.36 -2.79 -4.95
CA ALA A 100 8.66 -2.19 -4.70
C ALA A 100 8.63 -1.36 -3.41
N TYR A 101 7.61 -0.50 -3.24
CA TYR A 101 7.49 0.36 -2.07
C TYR A 101 7.19 -0.41 -0.80
N ILE A 102 6.35 -1.46 -0.86
CA ILE A 102 6.09 -2.31 0.32
C ILE A 102 7.36 -2.99 0.83
N LYS A 103 8.27 -3.39 -0.09
CA LYS A 103 9.57 -3.98 0.25
C LYS A 103 10.46 -2.96 0.96
N GLN A 104 10.48 -1.71 0.50
CA GLN A 104 11.22 -0.63 1.15
C GLN A 104 10.68 -0.35 2.56
N VAL A 105 9.36 -0.25 2.73
CA VAL A 105 8.76 -0.03 4.06
C VAL A 105 9.08 -1.19 5.00
N LYS A 106 8.94 -2.45 4.56
CA LYS A 106 9.33 -3.62 5.35
C LYS A 106 10.80 -3.57 5.77
N TYR A 107 11.69 -3.23 4.85
CA TYR A 107 13.13 -3.12 5.12
C TYR A 107 13.41 -2.08 6.21
N ILE A 108 12.85 -0.87 6.11
CA ILE A 108 13.06 0.19 7.11
C ILE A 108 12.45 -0.21 8.47
N LEU A 109 11.29 -0.87 8.47
CA LEU A 109 10.67 -1.39 9.69
C LEU A 109 11.35 -2.67 10.23
N SER A 110 12.37 -3.20 9.54
CA SER A 110 13.03 -4.47 9.89
C SER A 110 12.04 -5.65 10.00
N LEU A 111 11.07 -5.70 9.09
CA LEU A 111 10.12 -6.80 8.94
C LEU A 111 10.66 -7.78 7.89
N GLU A 112 10.44 -9.09 8.08
CA GLU A 112 10.88 -10.13 7.15
C GLU A 112 10.50 -9.80 5.70
N LEU A 113 11.47 -9.93 4.78
CA LEU A 113 11.37 -9.54 3.36
C LEU A 113 10.40 -10.45 2.59
#